data_AF-W1XTR2-F1
#
_entry.id   AF-W1XTR2-F1
#
_cell.length_a   1.000
_cell.length_b   1.000
_cell.length_c   1.000
_cell.angle_alpha   90.00
_cell.angle_beta   90.00
_cell.angle_gamma   90.00
#
_symmetry.space_group_name_H-M   'P 1'
#
loop_
_entity.id
_entity.type
_entity.pdbx_description
1 polymer ?
#
loop_
_entity_poly.entity_id
_entity_poly.type
_entity_poly.pdbx_seq_one_letter_code
_entity_poly.pdbx_strand_id
1 'polypeptide(L)' 'TSETLIPPSRGLGSSSTAIVGGLLLANALVKHPLSKEELLVIANRMEGHPDNVAPAIYGNLCCATGLKNKVLNTVISIP' A
#
# COMPACT_ATOMS: atom_id res chain seq x y z
N THR A 1 -11.57 8.12 16.93
CA THR A 1 -11.68 6.93 16.05
C THR A 1 -11.39 7.36 14.64
N SER A 2 -10.81 6.49 13.80
CA SER A 2 -10.60 6.80 12.37
C SER A 2 -11.94 6.66 11.64
N GLU A 3 -12.30 7.65 10.82
CA GLU A 3 -13.48 7.57 9.96
C GLU A 3 -13.09 6.94 8.61
N THR A 4 -13.74 5.85 8.22
CA THR A 4 -13.51 5.17 6.96
C THR A 4 -14.81 4.60 6.40
N LEU A 5 -14.98 4.72 5.08
CA LEU A 5 -16.10 4.12 4.35
C LEU A 5 -15.76 2.70 3.84
N ILE A 6 -14.51 2.24 4.01
CA ILE A 6 -14.08 0.91 3.53
C ILE A 6 -14.51 -0.14 4.56
N PRO A 7 -15.47 -1.02 4.23
CA PRO A 7 -16.00 -1.99 5.19
C PRO A 7 -14.89 -2.94 5.69
N PRO A 8 -14.77 -3.13 7.01
CA PRO A 8 -13.78 -4.06 7.56
C PRO A 8 -14.15 -5.50 7.19
N SER A 9 -13.12 -6.32 6.96
CA SER A 9 -13.25 -7.78 6.72
C SER A 9 -14.18 -8.18 5.56
N ARG A 10 -14.29 -7.35 4.52
CA ARG A 10 -15.06 -7.64 3.29
C ARG A 10 -14.21 -7.89 2.04
N GLY A 11 -12.90 -8.07 2.19
CA GLY A 11 -11.99 -8.26 1.05
C GLY A 11 -11.78 -7.00 0.21
N LEU A 12 -12.13 -5.82 0.73
CA LEU A 12 -12.02 -4.53 0.05
C LEU A 12 -10.76 -3.72 0.45
N GLY A 13 -9.78 -4.38 1.06
CA GLY A 13 -8.48 -3.76 1.37
C GLY A 13 -8.45 -2.81 2.57
N SER A 14 -9.41 -2.86 3.50
CA SER A 14 -9.47 -1.97 4.68
C SER A 14 -8.17 -1.98 5.52
N SER A 15 -7.57 -3.16 5.76
CA SER A 15 -6.28 -3.31 6.48
C SER A 15 -5.14 -2.64 5.72
N SER A 16 -4.93 -3.05 4.48
CA SER A 16 -3.93 -2.46 3.57
C SER A 16 -4.05 -0.94 3.47
N THR A 17 -5.25 -0.38 3.35
CA THR A 17 -5.45 1.08 3.32
C THR A 17 -5.04 1.74 4.64
N ALA A 18 -5.33 1.14 5.79
CA ALA A 18 -4.90 1.66 7.08
C ALA A 18 -3.37 1.63 7.23
N ILE A 19 -2.71 0.55 6.80
CA ILE A 19 -1.24 0.42 6.79
C ILE A 19 -0.63 1.50 5.90
N VAL A 20 -1.09 1.60 4.65
CA VAL A 20 -0.57 2.58 3.68
C VAL A 20 -0.82 4.01 4.15
N GLY A 21 -2.00 4.31 4.70
CA GLY A 21 -2.31 5.62 5.27
C GLY A 21 -1.37 5.99 6.42
N GLY A 22 -1.09 5.05 7.32
CA GLY A 22 -0.13 5.23 8.41
C GLY A 22 1.30 5.48 7.91
N LEU A 23 1.74 4.71 6.91
CA LEU A 23 3.06 4.87 6.30
C LEU A 23 3.21 6.22 5.58
N LEU A 24 2.19 6.64 4.82
CA LEU A 24 2.18 7.94 4.15
C LEU A 24 2.19 9.10 5.16
N LEU A 25 1.40 8.99 6.23
CA LEU A 25 1.39 9.98 7.31
C LEU A 25 2.75 10.09 7.99
N ALA A 26 3.35 8.96 8.38
CA ALA A 26 4.67 8.92 8.99
C ALA A 26 5.74 9.51 8.06
N ASN A 27 5.75 9.11 6.78
CA ASN A 27 6.69 9.65 5.78
C ASN A 27 6.53 11.16 5.62
N ALA A 28 5.30 11.69 5.62
CA ALA A 28 5.05 13.12 5.57
C ALA A 28 5.57 13.86 6.81
N LEU A 29 5.38 13.31 8.02
CA LEU A 29 5.84 13.92 9.27
C LEU A 29 7.37 14.10 9.32
N VAL A 30 8.12 13.24 8.63
CA VAL A 30 9.59 13.30 8.54
C VAL A 30 10.11 13.91 7.22
N LYS A 31 9.25 14.64 6.48
CA LYS A 31 9.58 15.35 5.22
C LYS A 31 9.90 14.45 4.02
N HIS A 32 9.13 13.38 3.85
CA HIS A 32 9.16 12.46 2.69
C HIS A 32 10.54 11.86 2.36
N PRO A 33 11.28 11.29 3.32
CA PRO A 33 12.57 10.66 3.06
C PRO A 33 12.47 9.38 2.22
N LEU A 34 11.29 8.74 2.16
CA LEU A 34 11.07 7.48 1.44
C LEU A 34 10.29 7.68 0.15
N SER A 35 10.72 6.96 -0.90
CA SER A 35 10.02 6.78 -2.17
C SER A 35 8.78 5.89 -2.03
N LYS A 36 7.89 5.91 -3.03
CA LYS A 36 6.72 5.02 -3.06
C LYS A 36 7.14 3.54 -3.11
N GLU A 37 8.24 3.24 -3.77
CA GLU A 37 8.80 1.89 -3.90
C GLU A 37 9.27 1.36 -2.55
N GLU A 38 9.96 2.19 -1.76
CA GLU A 38 10.38 1.84 -0.40
C GLU A 38 9.17 1.66 0.53
N LEU A 39 8.19 2.55 0.43
CA LEU A 39 6.94 2.42 1.18
C LEU A 39 6.18 1.13 0.82
N LEU A 40 6.16 0.73 -0.46
CA LEU A 40 5.57 -0.52 -0.91
C LEU A 40 6.27 -1.74 -0.29
N VAL A 41 7.61 -1.73 -0.20
CA VAL A 41 8.36 -2.79 0.47
C VAL A 41 8.00 -2.90 1.95
N ILE A 42 7.86 -1.78 2.64
CA ILE A 42 7.46 -1.75 4.06
C ILE A 42 6.02 -2.24 4.23
N ALA A 43 5.08 -1.73 3.41
CA ALA A 43 3.68 -2.13 3.46
C ALA A 43 3.49 -3.63 3.19
N ASN A 44 4.18 -4.16 2.17
CA ASN A 44 4.15 -5.60 1.86
C ASN A 44 4.73 -6.46 2.99
N ARG A 45 5.73 -5.97 3.74
CA ARG A 45 6.25 -6.69 4.92
C ARG A 45 5.25 -6.73 6.06
N MET A 46 4.41 -5.70 6.21
CA MET A 46 3.39 -5.64 7.26
C MET A 46 2.15 -6.47 6.92
N GLU A 47 1.66 -6.38 5.68
CA GLU A 47 0.45 -7.12 5.24
C GLU A 47 0.79 -8.59 4.87
N GLY A 48 1.99 -8.84 4.35
CA GLY A 48 2.47 -10.15 3.91
C GLY A 48 2.29 -10.43 2.40
N HIS A 49 1.54 -9.58 1.70
CA HIS A 49 1.29 -9.69 0.26
C HIS A 49 1.10 -8.31 -0.39
N PRO A 50 1.39 -8.16 -1.71
CA PRO A 50 1.44 -6.85 -2.36
C PRO A 50 0.15 -6.44 -3.09
N ASP A 51 -0.79 -7.37 -3.30
CA ASP A 51 -1.99 -7.22 -4.12
C ASP A 51 -2.94 -6.10 -3.66
N ASN A 52 -3.08 -5.85 -2.36
CA ASN A 52 -3.89 -4.75 -1.84
C ASN A 52 -3.07 -3.48 -1.52
N VAL A 53 -1.84 -3.63 -1.01
CA VAL A 53 -1.00 -2.47 -0.66
C VAL A 53 -0.46 -1.73 -1.89
N ALA A 54 -0.20 -2.42 -3.01
CA ALA A 54 0.25 -1.78 -4.24
C ALA A 54 -0.79 -0.82 -4.83
N PRO A 55 -2.04 -1.22 -5.12
CA PRO A 55 -3.04 -0.28 -5.62
C PRO A 55 -3.43 0.77 -4.57
N ALA A 56 -3.29 0.50 -3.27
CA ALA A 56 -3.49 1.52 -2.24
C ALA A 56 -2.42 2.64 -2.29
N ILE A 57 -1.20 2.37 -2.78
CA ILE A 57 -0.12 3.36 -2.93
C ILE A 57 -0.13 4.04 -4.31
N TYR A 58 -0.36 3.25 -5.36
CA TYR A 58 -0.19 3.69 -6.75
C TYR A 58 -1.50 4.02 -7.47
N GLY A 59 -2.64 3.56 -6.96
CA GLY A 59 -3.90 3.56 -7.69
C GLY A 59 -3.91 2.59 -8.87
N ASN A 60 -4.94 2.69 -9.72
CA ASN A 60 -5.12 1.88 -10.93
C ASN A 60 -5.12 0.35 -10.67
N LEU A 61 -5.02 -0.45 -11.73
CA LEU A 61 -4.77 -1.88 -11.62
C LEU A 61 -3.27 -2.12 -11.42
N CYS A 62 -2.92 -2.90 -10.40
CA CYS A 62 -1.53 -3.28 -10.13
C CYS A 62 -1.35 -4.78 -10.31
N CYS A 63 -0.32 -5.19 -11.05
CA CYS A 63 0.21 -6.55 -11.00
C CYS A 63 1.50 -6.52 -10.21
N ALA A 64 1.55 -7.24 -9.08
CA ALA A 64 2.67 -7.18 -8.16
C ALA A 64 3.03 -8.56 -7.59
N THR A 65 4.31 -8.77 -7.31
CA THR A 65 4.84 -9.96 -6.64
C THR A 65 5.91 -9.57 -5.62
N GLY A 66 5.84 -10.21 -4.45
CA GLY A 66 6.72 -9.96 -3.32
C GLY A 66 7.83 -10.99 -3.20
N LEU A 67 9.07 -10.52 -3.16
CA LEU A 67 10.24 -11.25 -2.67
C LEU A 67 10.62 -10.69 -1.29
N LYS A 68 11.29 -11.46 -0.43
CA LYS A 68 11.59 -11.09 0.98
C LYS A 68 12.05 -9.64 1.19
N ASN A 69 12.85 -9.09 0.26
CA ASN A 69 13.41 -7.75 0.34
C ASN A 69 13.07 -6.84 -0.86
N LYS A 70 12.18 -7.26 -1.76
CA LYS A 70 11.87 -6.51 -2.97
C LYS A 70 10.45 -6.80 -3.42
N VAL A 71 9.72 -5.77 -3.81
CA VAL A 71 8.45 -5.95 -4.50
C VAL A 71 8.65 -5.54 -5.96
N LEU A 72 8.24 -6.41 -6.87
CA LEU A 72 8.15 -6.07 -8.29
C LEU A 72 6.69 -5.73 -8.58
N ASN A 73 6.44 -4.60 -9.22
CA ASN A 73 5.10 -4.18 -9.60
C ASN A 73 5.10 -3.54 -10.98
N THR A 74 3.96 -3.65 -11.66
CA THR A 74 3.60 -2.84 -12.82
C THR A 74 2.23 -2.24 -12.59
N VAL A 75 2.06 -0.98 -12.98
CA VAL A 75 0.79 -0.26 -12.87
C VAL A 75 0.19 -0.18 -14.25
N ILE A 76 -1.00 -0.72 -14.41
CA ILE A 76 -1.78 -0.71 -15.63
C ILE A 76 -2.86 0.36 -15.43
N SER A 77 -2.68 1.52 -16.09
CA SER A 77 -3.68 2.57 -16.05
C SER A 77 -5.00 2.07 -16.62
N ILE A 78 -6.06 2.19 -15.82
CA ILE A 78 -7.42 1.86 -16.21
C ILE A 78 -8.21 3.16 -16.40
N PRO A 79 -9.08 3.25 -17.42
CA PRO A 79 -9.91 4.43 -17.69
C PRO A 79 -10.81 4.83 -16.52
#